data_AF-A0A8H2X2W5-F1
#
_entry.id   AF-A0A8H2X2W5-F1
#
_cell.length_a   1.000
_cell.length_b   1.000
_cell.length_c   1.000
_cell.angle_alpha   90.00
_cell.angle_beta   90.00
_cell.angle_gamma   90.00
#
_symmetry.space_group_name_H-M   'P 1'
#
loop_
_entity.id
_entity.type
_entity.pdbx_description
1 polymer ?
#
loop_
_entity_poly.entity_id
_entity_poly.type
_entity_poly.pdbx_seq_one_letter_code
_entity_poly.pdbx_strand_id
1 'polypeptide(L)'
;MFALYAPLRSERTPTFANQRQLQKLPLPKLRPTLDRYLKSLEPFIAESGQNVELEMEKRVRMAEEFEHGIGRLAQARLVDLDNASENNWLDDNLWMKKAYHEWRAPLLINSNWWLLFHHDTTIPDHIKSHDGTSSLTEGVKLPTGGEIGDWQIRRAAWLAARFMNFKERLDALFNLTRIPKPECDIINAKPTEKNGRHIHIMLNDWCYTIQAYDGAGRNVGVKELEHRIWEVVKDVQKREAEGQRAKRVGILTSDDRTQWAKNREHLLTLSDQNRSSFDAIETAMFTISLDPYTLPPFTDSAQIPGEFKKPVLDAHVRNTSSGMNGLNRWFDKSLTVSVESNGRAGMNGEHSPCDALIPSIIVDYVVAEPIDIAAFSEGPQKLGGLEYVGPGEGQGWKHLDWEVDSTIEGEIKQAEGRAKAIVEDSDASQLWFSEYAADWIKKT
;
A
#
# COMPACT_ATOMS: atom_id res chain seq x y z
N MET A 1 18.35 -10.22 -3.05
CA MET A 1 18.72 -10.91 -4.32
C MET A 1 18.11 -12.32 -4.33
N PHE A 2 16.78 -12.43 -4.51
CA PHE A 2 16.06 -13.72 -4.40
C PHE A 2 15.45 -14.24 -5.72
N ALA A 3 15.68 -13.58 -6.87
CA ALA A 3 14.88 -13.89 -8.08
C ALA A 3 15.62 -13.87 -9.42
N LEU A 4 16.93 -14.16 -9.48
CA LEU A 4 17.67 -14.07 -10.76
C LEU A 4 17.65 -15.32 -11.64
N TYR A 5 17.18 -16.48 -11.14
CA TYR A 5 17.04 -17.67 -11.98
C TYR A 5 15.81 -18.47 -11.56
N ALA A 6 14.84 -18.61 -12.47
CA ALA A 6 13.62 -19.33 -12.17
C ALA A 6 13.31 -20.29 -13.33
N PRO A 7 13.36 -21.63 -13.13
CA PRO A 7 13.19 -22.64 -14.20
C PRO A 7 11.77 -22.67 -14.79
N LEU A 8 11.53 -23.43 -15.87
CA LEU A 8 10.22 -23.50 -16.53
C LEU A 8 9.09 -23.98 -15.57
N ARG A 9 7.86 -23.50 -15.78
CA ARG A 9 6.69 -23.69 -14.89
C ARG A 9 6.37 -25.16 -14.56
N SER A 10 6.71 -26.09 -15.46
CA SER A 10 6.48 -27.53 -15.31
C SER A 10 7.46 -28.24 -14.36
N GLU A 11 8.59 -27.61 -14.01
CA GLU A 11 9.63 -28.20 -13.14
C GLU A 11 9.65 -27.58 -11.74
N ARG A 12 8.77 -26.60 -11.47
CA ARG A 12 8.70 -25.95 -10.16
C ARG A 12 7.74 -26.68 -9.23
N THR A 13 8.22 -26.99 -8.03
CA THR A 13 7.36 -27.30 -6.89
C THR A 13 6.31 -26.18 -6.75
N PRO A 14 5.00 -26.50 -6.68
CA PRO A 14 3.96 -25.49 -6.49
C PRO A 14 4.24 -24.62 -5.27
N THR A 15 3.95 -23.31 -5.36
CA THR A 15 4.29 -22.31 -4.34
C THR A 15 3.89 -22.73 -2.91
N PHE A 16 2.76 -23.43 -2.76
CA PHE A 16 2.22 -23.86 -1.45
C PHE A 16 2.32 -25.37 -1.19
N ALA A 17 3.15 -26.11 -1.94
CA ALA A 17 3.25 -27.58 -1.80
C ALA A 17 3.67 -28.04 -0.39
N ASN A 18 4.44 -27.21 0.32
CA ASN A 18 4.92 -27.53 1.67
C ASN A 18 4.03 -26.93 2.78
N GLN A 19 2.95 -26.21 2.46
CA GLN A 19 2.16 -25.48 3.46
C GLN A 19 1.60 -26.41 4.55
N ARG A 20 1.15 -27.61 4.15
CA ARG A 20 0.60 -28.62 5.08
C ARG A 20 1.65 -29.35 5.92
N GLN A 21 2.94 -29.16 5.61
CA GLN A 21 4.05 -29.78 6.34
C GLN A 21 4.63 -28.86 7.41
N LEU A 22 4.18 -27.60 7.47
CA LEU A 22 4.64 -26.64 8.47
C LEU A 22 4.15 -27.03 9.87
N GLN A 23 5.01 -26.84 10.87
CA GLN A 23 4.63 -27.01 12.26
C GLN A 23 3.71 -25.87 12.69
N LYS A 24 2.70 -26.18 13.51
CA LYS A 24 1.85 -25.16 14.15
C LYS A 24 2.69 -24.25 15.03
N LEU A 25 2.22 -23.01 15.22
CA LEU A 25 2.85 -22.07 16.13
C LEU A 25 2.87 -22.66 17.56
N PRO A 26 4.04 -22.84 18.18
CA PRO A 26 4.10 -23.42 19.52
C PRO A 26 3.45 -22.48 20.54
N LEU A 27 2.77 -23.07 21.54
CA LEU A 27 2.20 -22.35 22.67
C LEU A 27 3.20 -22.32 23.84
N PRO A 28 3.78 -21.16 24.21
CA PRO A 28 4.74 -21.07 25.29
C PRO A 28 4.13 -21.38 26.66
N LYS A 29 4.88 -22.04 27.54
CA LYS A 29 4.46 -22.27 28.93
C LYS A 29 4.31 -20.94 29.69
N LEU A 30 3.32 -20.86 30.57
CA LEU A 30 3.00 -19.65 31.33
C LEU A 30 4.20 -19.12 32.14
N ARG A 31 4.84 -19.95 32.97
CA ARG A 31 5.96 -19.50 33.83
C ARG A 31 7.14 -18.90 33.07
N PRO A 32 7.73 -19.58 32.06
CA PRO A 32 8.79 -18.98 31.25
C PRO A 32 8.39 -17.68 30.55
N THR A 33 7.12 -17.52 30.17
CA THR A 33 6.61 -16.28 29.59
C THR A 33 6.58 -15.16 30.61
N LEU A 34 6.11 -15.42 31.83
CA LEU A 34 6.11 -14.45 32.94
C LEU A 34 7.53 -14.06 33.36
N ASP A 35 8.47 -15.00 33.39
CA ASP A 35 9.88 -14.71 33.69
C ASP A 35 10.49 -13.76 32.67
N ARG A 36 10.22 -13.98 31.37
CA ARG A 36 10.68 -13.08 30.30
C ARG A 36 9.99 -11.71 30.37
N TYR A 37 8.70 -11.67 30.69
CA TYR A 37 7.98 -10.43 30.93
C TYR A 37 8.63 -9.63 32.05
N LEU A 38 8.85 -10.23 33.22
CA LEU A 38 9.51 -9.57 34.34
C LEU A 38 10.90 -9.05 33.96
N LYS A 39 11.70 -9.87 33.27
CA LYS A 39 13.03 -9.48 32.79
C LYS A 39 12.98 -8.27 31.84
N SER A 40 11.95 -8.20 30.99
CA SER A 40 11.77 -7.09 30.05
C SER A 40 11.44 -5.75 30.71
N LEU A 41 10.93 -5.76 31.96
CA LEU A 41 10.56 -4.55 32.69
C LEU A 41 11.73 -3.89 33.43
N GLU A 42 12.77 -4.66 33.76
CA GLU A 42 13.93 -4.18 34.52
C GLU A 42 14.52 -2.85 33.99
N PRO A 43 14.82 -2.70 32.68
CA PRO A 43 15.41 -1.45 32.18
C PRO A 43 14.47 -0.25 32.33
N PHE A 44 13.18 -0.41 32.06
CA PHE A 44 12.21 0.68 32.16
C PHE A 44 11.97 1.13 33.61
N ILE A 45 12.01 0.19 34.56
CA ILE A 45 11.90 0.50 35.99
C ILE A 45 13.19 1.17 36.49
N ALA A 46 14.36 0.74 36.00
CA ALA A 46 15.63 1.39 36.32
C ALA A 46 15.66 2.86 35.86
N GLU A 47 15.07 3.15 34.70
CA GLU A 47 14.98 4.51 34.16
C GLU A 47 13.85 5.36 34.74
N SER A 48 12.87 4.77 35.45
CA SER A 48 11.69 5.50 35.95
C SER A 48 11.97 6.43 37.13
N GLY A 49 13.18 6.38 37.71
CA GLY A 49 13.55 7.12 38.91
C GLY A 49 12.90 6.58 40.21
N GLN A 50 12.19 5.46 40.13
CA GLN A 50 11.59 4.77 41.27
C GLN A 50 12.59 3.81 41.93
N ASN A 51 12.25 3.32 43.13
CA ASN A 51 13.03 2.27 43.77
C ASN A 51 12.84 0.95 42.99
N VAL A 52 13.89 0.53 42.28
CA VAL A 52 13.86 -0.63 41.38
C VAL A 52 13.49 -1.91 42.10
N GLU A 53 14.08 -2.16 43.27
CA GLU A 53 13.83 -3.37 44.04
C GLU A 53 12.35 -3.46 44.46
N LEU A 54 11.82 -2.37 45.03
CA LEU A 54 10.42 -2.32 45.45
C LEU A 54 9.44 -2.45 44.28
N GLU A 55 9.72 -1.81 43.15
CA GLU A 55 8.85 -1.90 41.97
C GLU A 55 8.90 -3.29 41.33
N MET A 56 10.08 -3.91 41.24
CA MET A 56 10.24 -5.28 40.74
C MET A 56 9.55 -6.30 41.65
N GLU A 57 9.69 -6.20 42.97
CA GLU A 57 8.98 -7.05 43.92
C GLU A 57 7.46 -7.00 43.72
N LYS A 58 6.89 -5.81 43.45
CA LYS A 58 5.47 -5.67 43.13
C LYS A 58 5.09 -6.45 41.87
N ARG A 59 5.90 -6.38 40.80
CA ARG A 59 5.60 -7.07 39.53
C ARG A 59 5.75 -8.58 39.67
N VAL A 60 6.74 -9.04 40.44
CA VAL A 60 6.89 -10.46 40.78
C VAL A 60 5.64 -10.95 41.51
N ARG A 61 5.15 -10.24 42.53
CA ARG A 61 3.90 -10.62 43.22
C ARG A 61 2.70 -10.66 42.26
N MET A 62 2.55 -9.67 41.39
CA MET A 62 1.48 -9.67 40.38
C MET A 62 1.57 -10.86 39.42
N ALA A 63 2.78 -11.23 38.99
CA ALA A 63 3.01 -12.38 38.12
C ALA A 63 2.66 -13.70 38.84
N GLU A 64 3.06 -13.85 40.10
CA GLU A 64 2.70 -15.00 40.94
C GLU A 64 1.19 -15.12 41.14
N GLU A 65 0.51 -14.01 41.47
CA GLU A 65 -0.95 -13.97 41.62
C GLU A 65 -1.67 -14.32 40.32
N PHE A 66 -1.17 -13.83 39.18
CA PHE A 66 -1.72 -14.17 37.87
C PHE A 66 -1.52 -15.66 37.55
N GLU A 67 -0.32 -16.19 37.74
CA GLU A 67 0.01 -17.60 37.47
C GLU A 67 -0.84 -18.57 38.29
N HIS A 68 -1.01 -18.27 39.58
CA HIS A 68 -1.78 -19.12 40.51
C HIS A 68 -3.29 -18.82 40.49
N GLY A 69 -3.70 -17.71 39.89
CA GLY A 69 -5.09 -17.29 39.73
C GLY A 69 -5.59 -17.44 38.29
N ILE A 70 -6.09 -16.33 37.73
CA ILE A 70 -6.78 -16.33 36.43
C ILE A 70 -5.89 -16.72 35.25
N GLY A 71 -4.58 -16.52 35.34
CA GLY A 71 -3.61 -16.84 34.29
C GLY A 71 -3.54 -18.33 33.99
N ARG A 72 -3.71 -19.20 35.01
CA ARG A 72 -3.82 -20.65 34.80
C ARG A 72 -5.03 -21.02 33.94
N LEU A 73 -6.18 -20.42 34.23
CA LEU A 73 -7.41 -20.63 33.46
C LEU A 73 -7.26 -20.08 32.04
N ALA A 74 -6.65 -18.90 31.88
CA ALA A 74 -6.38 -18.31 30.58
C ALA A 74 -5.45 -19.19 29.73
N GLN A 75 -4.37 -19.72 30.32
CA GLN A 75 -3.45 -20.65 29.66
C GLN A 75 -4.17 -21.93 29.22
N ALA A 76 -5.03 -22.51 30.06
CA ALA A 76 -5.82 -23.68 29.69
C ALA A 76 -6.73 -23.40 28.49
N ARG A 77 -7.43 -22.25 28.49
CA ARG A 77 -8.25 -21.81 27.35
C ARG A 77 -7.43 -21.56 26.09
N LEU A 78 -6.20 -21.09 26.22
CA LEU A 78 -5.29 -20.91 25.09
C LEU A 78 -4.89 -22.25 24.47
N VAL A 79 -4.65 -23.27 25.32
CA VAL A 79 -4.40 -24.65 24.87
C VAL A 79 -5.62 -25.21 24.16
N ASP A 80 -6.83 -24.97 24.67
CA ASP A 80 -8.07 -25.39 23.99
C ASP A 80 -8.22 -24.72 22.61
N LEU A 81 -7.91 -23.43 22.51
CA LEU A 81 -7.89 -22.70 21.24
C LEU A 81 -6.86 -23.29 20.26
N ASP A 82 -5.65 -23.61 20.71
CA ASP A 82 -4.61 -24.22 19.87
C ASP A 82 -4.99 -25.61 19.36
N ASN A 83 -5.59 -26.43 20.23
CA ASN A 83 -6.11 -27.73 19.83
C ASN A 83 -7.22 -27.62 18.76
N ALA A 84 -8.06 -26.58 18.85
CA ALA A 84 -9.17 -26.35 17.92
C ALA A 84 -8.75 -25.66 16.60
N SER A 85 -7.56 -25.05 16.54
CA SER A 85 -7.12 -24.26 15.40
C SER A 85 -6.57 -25.15 14.28
N GLU A 86 -6.88 -24.81 13.04
CA GLU A 86 -6.42 -25.58 11.87
C GLU A 86 -4.93 -25.35 11.62
N ASN A 87 -4.53 -24.07 11.58
CA ASN A 87 -3.19 -23.65 11.18
C ASN A 87 -2.39 -23.09 12.36
N ASN A 88 -2.96 -22.10 13.05
CA ASN A 88 -2.27 -21.35 14.08
C ASN A 88 -3.28 -20.71 15.05
N TRP A 89 -3.16 -21.04 16.34
CA TRP A 89 -4.02 -20.52 17.40
C TRP A 89 -4.10 -19.00 17.48
N LEU A 90 -3.02 -18.30 17.13
CA LEU A 90 -2.92 -16.86 17.20
C LEU A 90 -3.64 -16.21 16.01
N ASP A 91 -3.36 -16.66 14.79
CA ASP A 91 -3.90 -16.03 13.58
C ASP A 91 -5.36 -16.42 13.30
N ASP A 92 -5.68 -17.71 13.45
CA ASP A 92 -7.04 -18.24 13.21
C ASP A 92 -8.10 -17.59 14.13
N ASN A 93 -7.67 -17.01 15.27
CA ASN A 93 -8.58 -16.53 16.31
C ASN A 93 -8.40 -15.07 16.73
N LEU A 94 -7.18 -14.56 16.80
CA LEU A 94 -6.88 -13.34 17.57
C LEU A 94 -6.14 -12.26 16.78
N TRP A 95 -5.02 -12.58 16.12
CA TRP A 95 -4.07 -11.60 15.60
C TRP A 95 -4.72 -10.63 14.63
N MET A 96 -5.33 -11.14 13.56
CA MET A 96 -5.98 -10.32 12.55
C MET A 96 -7.02 -9.37 13.14
N LYS A 97 -7.84 -9.86 14.07
CA LYS A 97 -8.86 -9.05 14.75
C LYS A 97 -8.23 -8.01 15.67
N LYS A 98 -7.41 -8.44 16.62
CA LYS A 98 -6.92 -7.58 17.70
C LYS A 98 -5.82 -6.61 17.27
N ALA A 99 -4.93 -7.02 16.37
CA ALA A 99 -3.85 -6.17 15.88
C ALA A 99 -4.30 -5.20 14.78
N TYR A 100 -5.27 -5.61 13.93
CA TYR A 100 -5.65 -4.83 12.76
C TYR A 100 -7.15 -4.51 12.69
N HIS A 101 -8.00 -5.53 12.61
CA HIS A 101 -9.39 -5.36 12.15
C HIS A 101 -10.34 -4.77 13.19
N GLU A 102 -10.02 -4.78 14.49
CA GLU A 102 -10.76 -4.08 15.55
C GLU A 102 -10.12 -2.71 15.90
N TRP A 103 -8.92 -2.42 15.40
CA TRP A 103 -8.25 -1.15 15.67
C TRP A 103 -8.86 -0.01 14.85
N ARG A 104 -9.44 1.01 15.51
CA ARG A 104 -10.31 2.03 14.87
C ARG A 104 -9.60 3.29 14.40
N ALA A 105 -8.28 3.40 14.63
CA ALA A 105 -7.52 4.50 14.10
C ALA A 105 -7.53 4.53 12.56
N PRO A 106 -7.42 5.72 11.94
CA PRO A 106 -7.14 5.87 10.51
C PRO A 106 -6.01 4.98 10.02
N LEU A 107 -6.16 4.36 8.84
CA LEU A 107 -5.10 3.52 8.26
C LEU A 107 -3.93 4.35 7.74
N LEU A 108 -4.23 5.54 7.20
CA LEU A 108 -3.27 6.54 6.78
C LEU A 108 -2.27 6.79 7.92
N ILE A 109 -0.98 6.58 7.64
CA ILE A 109 0.17 6.70 8.57
C ILE A 109 0.18 5.68 9.71
N ASN A 110 -0.93 5.47 10.41
CA ASN A 110 -0.92 4.65 11.63
C ASN A 110 -0.78 3.14 11.34
N SER A 111 -1.26 2.65 10.18
CA SER A 111 -1.24 1.22 9.87
C SER A 111 -0.61 0.88 8.53
N ASN A 112 -0.89 1.64 7.47
CA ASN A 112 -0.34 1.37 6.16
C ASN A 112 1.19 1.42 6.18
N TRP A 113 1.84 0.41 5.63
CA TRP A 113 3.29 0.41 5.39
C TRP A 113 3.60 1.19 4.11
N TRP A 114 4.86 1.57 3.92
CA TRP A 114 5.35 2.20 2.68
C TRP A 114 6.75 1.73 2.31
N LEU A 115 7.05 1.72 1.00
CA LEU A 115 8.30 1.31 0.39
C LEU A 115 8.68 2.31 -0.71
N LEU A 116 9.90 2.83 -0.67
CA LEU A 116 10.44 3.66 -1.76
C LEU A 116 11.09 2.77 -2.81
N PHE A 117 10.85 3.06 -4.09
CA PHE A 117 11.50 2.29 -5.15
C PHE A 117 12.85 2.89 -5.48
N HIS A 118 13.78 2.04 -5.92
CA HIS A 118 14.99 2.54 -6.54
C HIS A 118 14.66 3.40 -7.76
N HIS A 119 15.47 4.45 -7.91
CA HIS A 119 15.34 5.32 -9.05
C HIS A 119 15.64 4.57 -10.34
N ASP A 120 14.79 4.76 -11.36
CA ASP A 120 15.02 4.14 -12.66
C ASP A 120 16.08 4.92 -13.44
N THR A 121 17.16 4.23 -13.83
CA THR A 121 18.30 4.86 -14.49
C THR A 121 18.00 5.34 -15.90
N THR A 122 16.96 4.81 -16.55
CA THR A 122 16.59 5.12 -17.94
C THR A 122 15.78 6.40 -18.10
N ILE A 123 15.20 6.92 -17.01
CA ILE A 123 14.48 8.19 -17.04
C ILE A 123 15.47 9.30 -17.42
N PRO A 124 15.14 10.25 -18.30
CA PRO A 124 16.06 11.32 -18.68
C PRO A 124 16.35 12.28 -17.52
N ASP A 125 17.57 12.78 -17.43
CA ASP A 125 17.99 13.63 -16.31
C ASP A 125 17.17 14.91 -16.17
N HIS A 126 16.72 15.51 -17.29
CA HIS A 126 15.84 16.67 -17.26
C HIS A 126 14.46 16.37 -16.64
N ILE A 127 14.02 15.11 -16.62
CA ILE A 127 12.81 14.69 -15.89
C ILE A 127 13.15 14.45 -14.42
N LYS A 128 14.29 13.83 -14.13
CA LYS A 128 14.75 13.49 -12.77
C LYS A 128 15.05 14.71 -11.91
N SER A 129 15.59 15.78 -12.49
CA SER A 129 15.99 16.99 -11.78
C SER A 129 14.83 17.80 -11.24
N HIS A 130 13.58 17.43 -11.57
CA HIS A 130 12.40 18.01 -10.96
C HIS A 130 12.17 17.42 -9.57
N ASP A 131 12.78 18.05 -8.57
CA ASP A 131 12.56 17.77 -7.15
C ASP A 131 11.58 18.76 -6.50
N GLY A 132 10.80 19.50 -7.31
CA GLY A 132 9.92 20.57 -6.82
C GLY A 132 10.63 21.90 -6.50
N THR A 133 11.95 22.01 -6.70
CA THR A 133 12.74 23.23 -6.37
C THR A 133 13.29 24.02 -7.57
N SER A 134 13.15 23.51 -8.81
CA SER A 134 13.76 24.13 -9.99
C SER A 134 12.94 25.30 -10.57
N SER A 135 13.45 26.52 -10.39
CA SER A 135 13.17 27.67 -11.26
C SER A 135 13.84 27.42 -12.63
N LEU A 136 13.07 27.59 -13.70
CA LEU A 136 13.36 27.20 -15.08
C LEU A 136 14.59 27.90 -15.68
N THR A 137 15.51 27.11 -16.28
CA THR A 137 16.32 27.57 -17.41
C THR A 137 15.46 27.56 -18.68
N GLU A 138 15.62 28.59 -19.51
CA GLU A 138 14.83 28.81 -20.73
C GLU A 138 14.96 27.64 -21.73
N GLY A 139 13.83 27.09 -22.19
CA GLY A 139 13.76 26.25 -23.39
C GLY A 139 13.10 24.88 -23.25
N VAL A 140 12.84 24.39 -22.02
CA VAL A 140 12.06 23.16 -21.77
C VAL A 140 10.68 23.56 -21.24
N LYS A 141 9.63 23.35 -22.05
CA LYS A 141 8.25 23.46 -21.56
C LYS A 141 7.99 22.29 -20.61
N LEU A 142 7.91 22.59 -19.32
CA LEU A 142 7.44 21.65 -18.32
C LEU A 142 5.94 21.40 -18.48
N PRO A 143 5.46 20.27 -17.96
CA PRO A 143 4.07 20.14 -17.57
C PRO A 143 3.81 21.16 -16.44
N THR A 144 3.29 22.34 -16.78
CA THR A 144 2.99 23.40 -15.81
C THR A 144 1.67 23.07 -15.12
N GLY A 145 1.71 22.78 -13.82
CA GLY A 145 0.50 22.72 -12.99
C GLY A 145 -0.35 21.47 -13.20
N GLY A 146 0.12 20.31 -12.72
CA GLY A 146 -0.77 19.14 -12.62
C GLY A 146 -0.82 18.26 -13.88
N GLU A 147 0.07 18.47 -14.85
CA GLU A 147 0.11 17.69 -16.09
C GLU A 147 0.95 16.40 -15.95
N ILE A 148 0.40 15.28 -16.43
CA ILE A 148 1.06 13.96 -16.44
C ILE A 148 1.93 13.80 -17.69
N GLY A 149 3.21 13.52 -17.49
CA GLY A 149 4.18 13.40 -18.58
C GLY A 149 4.38 11.97 -19.12
N ASP A 150 4.91 11.87 -20.35
CA ASP A 150 5.18 10.60 -21.04
C ASP A 150 5.98 9.60 -20.19
N TRP A 151 7.04 10.07 -19.53
CA TRP A 151 7.91 9.21 -18.72
C TRP A 151 7.23 8.70 -17.45
N GLN A 152 6.31 9.48 -16.88
CA GLN A 152 5.49 9.05 -15.75
C GLN A 152 4.54 7.93 -16.17
N ILE A 153 3.88 8.07 -17.33
CA ILE A 153 2.99 7.04 -17.88
C ILE A 153 3.76 5.77 -18.23
N ARG A 154 4.91 5.89 -18.90
CA ARG A 154 5.78 4.74 -19.20
C ARG A 154 6.26 4.04 -17.95
N ARG A 155 6.64 4.80 -16.92
CA ARG A 155 7.03 4.23 -15.62
C ARG A 155 5.87 3.47 -14.99
N ALA A 156 4.67 4.05 -14.97
CA ALA A 156 3.48 3.39 -14.45
C ALA A 156 3.14 2.11 -15.23
N ALA A 157 3.16 2.14 -16.57
CA ALA A 157 2.90 0.98 -17.42
C ALA A 157 3.94 -0.13 -17.22
N TRP A 158 5.23 0.23 -17.13
CA TRP A 158 6.31 -0.72 -16.87
C TRP A 158 6.13 -1.41 -15.51
N LEU A 159 5.93 -0.62 -14.45
CA LEU A 159 5.68 -1.14 -13.11
C LEU A 159 4.44 -2.05 -13.11
N ALA A 160 3.34 -1.62 -13.73
CA ALA A 160 2.13 -2.43 -13.86
C ALA A 160 2.42 -3.80 -14.50
N ALA A 161 3.08 -3.82 -15.66
CA ALA A 161 3.46 -5.05 -16.34
C ALA A 161 4.32 -5.97 -15.46
N ARG A 162 5.22 -5.39 -14.65
CA ARG A 162 6.08 -6.13 -13.73
C ARG A 162 5.35 -6.71 -12.54
N PHE A 163 4.42 -5.97 -11.95
CA PHE A 163 3.52 -6.49 -10.91
C PHE A 163 2.70 -7.66 -11.42
N MET A 164 2.19 -7.55 -12.65
CA MET A 164 1.43 -8.60 -13.32
C MET A 164 2.28 -9.87 -13.53
N ASN A 165 3.54 -9.72 -13.95
CA ASN A 165 4.46 -10.84 -14.09
C ASN A 165 4.79 -11.51 -12.74
N PHE A 166 4.82 -10.74 -11.64
CA PHE A 166 5.00 -11.30 -10.30
C PHE A 166 3.75 -12.04 -9.80
N LYS A 167 2.55 -11.51 -10.08
CA LYS A 167 1.27 -12.12 -9.71
C LYS A 167 1.15 -13.56 -10.21
N GLU A 168 1.67 -13.87 -11.40
CA GLU A 168 1.70 -15.23 -11.93
C GLU A 168 2.53 -16.22 -11.08
N ARG A 169 3.41 -15.71 -10.21
CA ARG A 169 4.28 -16.49 -9.33
C ARG A 169 3.69 -16.61 -7.92
N LEU A 170 3.18 -15.49 -7.39
CA LEU A 170 2.57 -15.42 -6.08
C LEU A 170 1.40 -14.44 -6.10
N ASP A 171 0.20 -14.96 -5.91
CA ASP A 171 -1.04 -14.19 -5.99
C ASP A 171 -1.54 -13.69 -4.62
N ALA A 172 -0.81 -13.92 -3.53
CA ALA A 172 -1.35 -13.77 -2.17
C ALA A 172 -1.85 -12.35 -1.83
N LEU A 173 -1.29 -11.29 -2.43
CA LEU A 173 -1.59 -9.89 -2.08
C LEU A 173 -2.37 -9.10 -3.13
N PHE A 174 -2.67 -9.71 -4.27
CA PHE A 174 -3.45 -9.06 -5.31
C PHE A 174 -4.94 -9.25 -5.06
N ASN A 175 -5.74 -8.31 -5.55
CA ASN A 175 -7.20 -8.32 -5.44
C ASN A 175 -7.72 -8.19 -4.00
N LEU A 176 -6.91 -7.66 -3.09
CA LEU A 176 -7.27 -7.48 -1.70
C LEU A 176 -7.53 -6.01 -1.37
N THR A 177 -8.61 -5.77 -0.64
CA THR A 177 -9.03 -4.49 -0.10
C THR A 177 -9.65 -4.73 1.28
N ARG A 178 -9.26 -3.92 2.26
CA ARG A 178 -9.88 -3.92 3.57
C ARG A 178 -11.22 -3.18 3.51
N ILE A 179 -12.27 -3.83 3.97
CA ILE A 179 -13.61 -3.28 3.99
C ILE A 179 -13.92 -2.78 5.39
N PRO A 180 -14.21 -1.49 5.58
CA PRO A 180 -14.55 -0.95 6.88
C PRO A 180 -15.87 -1.53 7.37
N LYS A 181 -15.95 -1.83 8.66
CA LYS A 181 -17.18 -2.27 9.34
C LYS A 181 -17.29 -1.57 10.70
N PRO A 182 -18.51 -1.44 11.26
CA PRO A 182 -18.71 -0.65 12.48
C PRO A 182 -17.79 -1.01 13.65
N GLU A 183 -17.49 -2.30 13.85
CA GLU A 183 -16.71 -2.76 15.00
C GLU A 183 -15.48 -3.58 14.62
N CYS A 184 -15.53 -4.35 13.53
CA CYS A 184 -14.44 -5.21 13.08
C CYS A 184 -14.42 -5.27 11.55
N ASP A 185 -13.41 -4.66 10.95
CA ASP A 185 -13.17 -4.66 9.51
C ASP A 185 -12.95 -6.08 8.99
N ILE A 186 -12.98 -6.24 7.68
CA ILE A 186 -12.69 -7.53 7.02
C ILE A 186 -11.83 -7.30 5.79
N ILE A 187 -11.18 -8.34 5.29
CA ILE A 187 -10.65 -8.35 3.93
C ILE A 187 -11.74 -8.88 2.99
N ASN A 188 -11.87 -8.27 1.81
CA ASN A 188 -12.79 -8.77 0.79
C ASN A 188 -12.47 -10.22 0.39
N ALA A 189 -13.51 -10.94 -0.06
CA ALA A 189 -13.28 -12.23 -0.69
C ALA A 189 -12.53 -12.02 -2.01
N LYS A 190 -11.61 -12.94 -2.34
CA LYS A 190 -10.95 -12.90 -3.65
C LYS A 190 -12.01 -13.00 -4.77
N PRO A 191 -11.93 -12.14 -5.80
CA PRO A 191 -12.84 -12.21 -6.93
C PRO A 191 -12.62 -13.51 -7.72
N THR A 192 -13.61 -13.87 -8.53
CA THR A 192 -13.42 -14.91 -9.55
C THR A 192 -12.32 -14.49 -10.51
N GLU A 193 -11.63 -15.46 -11.13
CA GLU A 193 -10.56 -15.16 -12.08
C GLU A 193 -10.98 -14.23 -13.22
N LYS A 194 -12.26 -14.22 -13.61
CA LYS A 194 -12.76 -13.33 -14.67
C LYS A 194 -12.96 -11.90 -14.18
N ASN A 195 -13.36 -11.71 -12.91
CA ASN A 195 -13.74 -10.41 -12.36
C ASN A 195 -12.58 -9.65 -11.73
N GLY A 196 -11.40 -10.27 -11.56
CA GLY A 196 -10.23 -9.65 -10.91
C GLY A 196 -9.08 -9.31 -11.86
N ARG A 197 -9.37 -8.96 -13.13
CA ARG A 197 -8.38 -8.83 -14.22
C ARG A 197 -7.98 -7.38 -14.55
N HIS A 198 -8.39 -6.43 -13.73
CA HIS A 198 -8.15 -5.01 -13.91
C HIS A 198 -7.28 -4.40 -12.80
N ILE A 199 -6.76 -3.21 -13.11
CA ILE A 199 -5.97 -2.36 -12.22
C ILE A 199 -6.78 -1.09 -11.96
N HIS A 200 -6.79 -0.61 -10.72
CA HIS A 200 -7.39 0.67 -10.35
C HIS A 200 -6.39 1.80 -10.61
N ILE A 201 -6.79 2.84 -11.33
CA ILE A 201 -5.97 4.02 -11.64
C ILE A 201 -6.58 5.23 -10.94
N MET A 202 -5.75 5.99 -10.23
CA MET A 202 -6.10 7.27 -9.63
C MET A 202 -5.24 8.39 -10.22
N LEU A 203 -5.87 9.49 -10.62
CA LEU A 203 -5.21 10.71 -11.07
C LEU A 203 -6.08 11.90 -10.69
N ASN A 204 -5.55 12.88 -9.94
CA ASN A 204 -6.31 14.04 -9.45
C ASN A 204 -7.63 13.64 -8.76
N ASP A 205 -7.59 12.58 -7.95
CA ASP A 205 -8.74 11.96 -7.27
C ASP A 205 -9.79 11.30 -8.19
N TRP A 206 -9.65 11.41 -9.52
CA TRP A 206 -10.47 10.66 -10.45
C TRP A 206 -10.13 9.17 -10.40
N CYS A 207 -11.15 8.32 -10.37
CA CYS A 207 -10.99 6.87 -10.24
C CYS A 207 -11.34 6.19 -11.56
N TYR A 208 -10.47 5.30 -12.03
CA TYR A 208 -10.67 4.52 -13.25
C TYR A 208 -10.25 3.08 -13.02
N THR A 209 -10.72 2.17 -13.87
CA THR A 209 -10.09 0.86 -14.04
C THR A 209 -9.53 0.72 -15.44
N ILE A 210 -8.38 0.08 -15.56
CA ILE A 210 -7.87 -0.44 -16.85
C ILE A 210 -7.82 -1.96 -16.79
N GLN A 211 -8.25 -2.62 -17.86
CA GLN A 211 -8.08 -4.06 -17.96
C GLN A 211 -6.60 -4.39 -18.19
N ALA A 212 -6.10 -5.45 -17.56
CA ALA A 212 -4.72 -5.90 -17.72
C ALA A 212 -4.62 -7.28 -18.38
N TYR A 213 -5.76 -7.97 -18.54
CA TYR A 213 -5.86 -9.20 -19.30
C TYR A 213 -6.88 -9.05 -20.45
N ASP A 214 -6.68 -9.82 -21.52
CA ASP A 214 -7.63 -9.95 -22.62
C ASP A 214 -8.74 -10.97 -22.30
N GLY A 215 -9.70 -11.13 -23.23
CA GLY A 215 -10.80 -12.10 -23.10
C GLY A 215 -10.33 -13.57 -23.01
N ALA A 216 -9.13 -13.88 -23.49
CA ALA A 216 -8.50 -15.19 -23.38
C ALA A 216 -7.74 -15.38 -22.06
N GLY A 217 -7.63 -14.35 -21.22
CA GLY A 217 -6.89 -14.38 -19.95
C GLY A 217 -5.38 -14.22 -20.09
N ARG A 218 -4.90 -13.68 -21.21
CA ARG A 218 -3.49 -13.33 -21.41
C ARG A 218 -3.25 -11.89 -21.00
N ASN A 219 -2.09 -11.61 -20.40
CA ASN A 219 -1.68 -10.25 -20.10
C ASN A 219 -1.61 -9.44 -21.41
N VAL A 220 -2.18 -8.23 -21.41
CA VAL A 220 -2.24 -7.36 -22.60
C VAL A 220 -0.87 -6.76 -22.99
N GLY A 221 0.10 -6.84 -22.09
CA GLY A 221 1.46 -6.35 -22.32
C GLY A 221 1.61 -4.85 -22.05
N VAL A 222 2.86 -4.41 -21.97
CA VAL A 222 3.20 -3.05 -21.51
C VAL A 222 2.73 -1.93 -22.45
N LYS A 223 2.77 -2.15 -23.77
CA LYS A 223 2.31 -1.16 -24.77
C LYS A 223 0.81 -0.86 -24.62
N GLU A 224 0.01 -1.90 -24.42
CA GLU A 224 -1.43 -1.74 -24.26
C GLU A 224 -1.77 -1.09 -22.90
N LEU A 225 -1.02 -1.42 -21.84
CA LEU A 225 -1.13 -0.74 -20.55
C LEU A 225 -0.78 0.75 -20.67
N GLU A 226 0.32 1.10 -21.35
CA GLU A 226 0.72 2.50 -21.62
C GLU A 226 -0.39 3.23 -22.38
N HIS A 227 -0.92 2.61 -23.44
CA HIS A 227 -2.00 3.19 -24.24
C HIS A 227 -3.25 3.46 -23.39
N ARG A 228 -3.69 2.49 -22.57
CA ARG A 228 -4.87 2.66 -21.71
C ARG A 228 -4.68 3.72 -20.64
N ILE A 229 -3.49 3.80 -20.04
CA ILE A 229 -3.17 4.87 -19.08
C ILE A 229 -3.21 6.24 -19.78
N TRP A 230 -2.68 6.34 -21.00
CA TRP A 230 -2.77 7.55 -21.82
C TRP A 230 -4.21 7.98 -22.09
N GLU A 231 -5.10 7.06 -22.45
CA GLU A 231 -6.50 7.37 -22.70
C GLU A 231 -7.22 7.87 -21.41
N VAL A 232 -6.91 7.27 -20.25
CA VAL A 232 -7.39 7.76 -18.96
C VAL A 232 -6.90 9.19 -18.68
N VAL A 233 -5.61 9.48 -18.90
CA VAL A 233 -5.04 10.82 -18.71
C VAL A 233 -5.74 11.85 -19.62
N LYS A 234 -5.98 11.52 -20.89
CA LYS A 234 -6.69 12.39 -21.83
C LYS A 234 -8.14 12.64 -21.40
N ASP A 235 -8.84 11.63 -20.91
CA ASP A 235 -10.22 11.78 -20.43
C ASP A 235 -10.28 12.72 -19.21
N VAL A 236 -9.36 12.56 -18.25
CA VAL A 236 -9.24 13.47 -17.10
C VAL A 236 -8.96 14.91 -17.55
N GLN A 237 -7.96 15.11 -18.41
CA GLN A 237 -7.63 16.45 -18.94
C GLN A 237 -8.82 17.10 -19.65
N LYS A 238 -9.56 16.33 -20.46
CA LYS A 238 -10.76 16.80 -21.14
C LYS A 238 -11.83 17.24 -20.12
N ARG A 239 -12.12 16.41 -19.12
CA ARG A 239 -13.12 16.72 -18.08
C ARG A 239 -12.75 17.97 -17.28
N GLU A 240 -11.48 18.10 -16.90
CA GLU A 240 -11.00 19.27 -16.17
C GLU A 240 -11.04 20.55 -17.01
N ALA A 241 -10.72 20.46 -18.30
CA ALA A 241 -10.85 21.56 -19.25
C ALA A 241 -12.31 21.99 -19.48
N GLU A 242 -13.25 21.05 -19.38
CA GLU A 242 -14.70 21.31 -19.37
C GLU A 242 -15.22 21.83 -18.02
N GLY A 243 -14.35 22.03 -17.03
CA GLY A 243 -14.69 22.56 -15.71
C GLY A 243 -15.23 21.54 -14.72
N GLN A 244 -15.20 20.24 -15.05
CA GLN A 244 -15.59 19.18 -14.14
C GLN A 244 -14.55 18.98 -13.04
N ARG A 245 -14.96 18.36 -11.93
CA ARG A 245 -14.12 18.04 -10.77
C ARG A 245 -14.43 16.64 -10.27
N ALA A 246 -13.40 15.92 -9.85
CA ALA A 246 -13.56 14.60 -9.26
C ALA A 246 -14.37 14.68 -7.96
N LYS A 247 -15.29 13.73 -7.76
CA LYS A 247 -15.88 13.48 -6.45
C LYS A 247 -14.84 12.72 -5.64
N ARG A 248 -14.20 13.40 -4.69
CA ARG A 248 -13.04 12.91 -3.92
C ARG A 248 -13.37 11.81 -2.91
N VAL A 249 -14.13 10.78 -3.28
CA VAL A 249 -14.57 9.70 -2.39
C VAL A 249 -13.37 8.95 -1.77
N GLY A 250 -12.24 8.86 -2.48
CA GLY A 250 -11.02 8.21 -1.98
C GLY A 250 -10.53 8.76 -0.64
N ILE A 251 -10.72 10.07 -0.35
CA ILE A 251 -10.27 10.66 0.91
C ILE A 251 -10.97 10.06 2.13
N LEU A 252 -12.18 9.53 1.96
CA LEU A 252 -12.93 8.91 3.06
C LEU A 252 -12.24 7.65 3.60
N THR A 253 -11.38 7.00 2.78
CA THR A 253 -10.58 5.84 3.22
C THR A 253 -9.47 6.21 4.21
N SER A 254 -9.12 7.50 4.30
CA SER A 254 -8.12 8.02 5.23
C SER A 254 -8.66 8.25 6.64
N ASP A 255 -9.97 8.09 6.84
CA ASP A 255 -10.63 8.45 8.09
C ASP A 255 -10.61 7.33 9.13
N ASP A 256 -11.11 7.62 10.34
CA ASP A 256 -11.31 6.60 11.36
C ASP A 256 -12.24 5.50 10.84
N ARG A 257 -11.99 4.27 11.28
CA ARG A 257 -12.64 3.09 10.67
C ARG A 257 -14.14 3.06 10.90
N THR A 258 -14.61 3.66 11.99
CA THR A 258 -16.03 3.69 12.35
C THR A 258 -16.79 4.69 11.47
N GLN A 259 -16.26 5.90 11.33
CA GLN A 259 -16.84 6.92 10.45
C GLN A 259 -16.76 6.49 8.99
N TRP A 260 -15.64 5.90 8.56
CA TRP A 260 -15.53 5.37 7.20
C TRP A 260 -16.54 4.24 6.95
N ALA A 261 -16.75 3.33 7.89
CA ALA A 261 -17.78 2.29 7.77
C ALA A 261 -19.17 2.88 7.55
N LYS A 262 -19.53 3.91 8.32
CA LYS A 262 -20.82 4.62 8.18
C LYS A 262 -20.95 5.30 6.81
N ASN A 263 -19.93 6.05 6.39
CA ASN A 263 -19.93 6.78 5.13
C ASN A 263 -19.98 5.82 3.93
N ARG A 264 -19.27 4.69 4.00
CA ARG A 264 -19.32 3.64 2.97
C ARG A 264 -20.71 3.02 2.84
N GLU A 265 -21.33 2.63 3.96
CA GLU A 265 -22.68 2.04 3.91
C GLU A 265 -23.71 3.04 3.38
N HIS A 266 -23.61 4.33 3.73
CA HIS A 266 -24.45 5.37 3.14
C HIS A 266 -24.21 5.52 1.63
N LEU A 267 -22.96 5.59 1.16
CA LEU A 267 -22.65 5.62 -0.28
C LEU A 267 -23.26 4.45 -1.04
N LEU A 268 -23.26 3.24 -0.44
CA LEU A 268 -23.87 2.06 -1.05
C LEU A 268 -25.39 2.18 -1.19
N THR A 269 -26.09 2.89 -0.31
CA THR A 269 -27.55 3.07 -0.43
C THR A 269 -27.96 4.13 -1.45
N LEU A 270 -27.05 5.06 -1.80
CA LEU A 270 -27.36 6.16 -2.71
C LEU A 270 -27.56 5.72 -4.17
N SER A 271 -26.76 4.78 -4.68
CA SER A 271 -26.84 4.37 -6.10
C SER A 271 -26.18 3.02 -6.39
N ASP A 272 -26.72 2.30 -7.36
CA ASP A 272 -26.09 1.11 -7.94
C ASP A 272 -24.75 1.45 -8.64
N GLN A 273 -24.59 2.68 -9.12
CA GLN A 273 -23.31 3.16 -9.67
C GLN A 273 -22.21 3.12 -8.60
N ASN A 274 -22.50 3.57 -7.37
CA ASN A 274 -21.54 3.50 -6.25
C ASN A 274 -21.17 2.06 -5.93
N ARG A 275 -22.15 1.15 -5.91
CA ARG A 275 -21.91 -0.29 -5.70
C ARG A 275 -20.96 -0.85 -6.77
N SER A 276 -21.18 -0.49 -8.03
CA SER A 276 -20.29 -0.90 -9.13
C SER A 276 -18.89 -0.30 -9.01
N SER A 277 -18.76 0.96 -8.57
CA SER A 277 -17.46 1.62 -8.37
C SER A 277 -16.69 0.98 -7.20
N PHE A 278 -17.35 0.69 -6.08
CA PHE A 278 -16.75 -0.06 -4.98
C PHE A 278 -16.29 -1.45 -5.41
N ASP A 279 -17.16 -2.24 -6.06
CA ASP A 279 -16.80 -3.58 -6.54
C ASP A 279 -15.59 -3.53 -7.48
N ALA A 280 -15.55 -2.56 -8.40
CA ALA A 280 -14.42 -2.37 -9.30
C ALA A 280 -13.11 -2.07 -8.54
N ILE A 281 -13.11 -1.24 -7.50
CA ILE A 281 -11.91 -0.94 -6.72
C ILE A 281 -11.51 -2.12 -5.83
N GLU A 282 -12.48 -2.75 -5.17
CA GLU A 282 -12.29 -3.87 -4.24
C GLU A 282 -11.69 -5.08 -4.97
N THR A 283 -12.18 -5.37 -6.17
CA THR A 283 -11.72 -6.50 -6.98
C THR A 283 -10.49 -6.20 -7.85
N ALA A 284 -10.05 -4.94 -7.98
CA ALA A 284 -8.85 -4.60 -8.75
C ALA A 284 -7.60 -5.27 -8.17
N MET A 285 -6.63 -5.65 -9.00
CA MET A 285 -5.43 -6.37 -8.51
C MET A 285 -4.57 -5.51 -7.58
N PHE A 286 -4.39 -4.24 -7.92
CA PHE A 286 -3.67 -3.21 -7.18
C PHE A 286 -4.11 -1.84 -7.70
N THR A 287 -3.68 -0.77 -7.02
CA THR A 287 -3.90 0.62 -7.45
C THR A 287 -2.61 1.22 -8.02
N ILE A 288 -2.72 2.06 -9.05
CA ILE A 288 -1.68 3.01 -9.45
C ILE A 288 -2.22 4.42 -9.25
N SER A 289 -1.52 5.23 -8.45
CA SER A 289 -1.76 6.66 -8.29
C SER A 289 -0.74 7.44 -9.10
N LEU A 290 -1.21 8.22 -10.07
CA LEU A 290 -0.39 9.15 -10.83
C LEU A 290 -0.44 10.51 -10.13
N ASP A 291 0.64 10.88 -9.44
CA ASP A 291 0.76 12.15 -8.75
C ASP A 291 1.39 13.17 -9.72
N PRO A 292 0.68 14.22 -10.14
CA PRO A 292 1.21 15.14 -11.15
C PRO A 292 2.18 16.18 -10.56
N TYR A 293 2.76 15.86 -9.41
CA TYR A 293 3.68 16.68 -8.67
C TYR A 293 4.80 15.81 -8.09
N THR A 294 5.84 16.48 -7.63
CA THR A 294 6.90 15.94 -6.78
C THR A 294 6.97 16.86 -5.57
N LEU A 295 6.86 16.31 -4.35
CA LEU A 295 6.93 17.15 -3.16
C LEU A 295 8.35 17.74 -3.02
N PRO A 296 8.48 19.05 -2.76
CA PRO A 296 9.78 19.65 -2.52
C PRO A 296 10.35 19.16 -1.18
N PRO A 297 11.69 19.10 -1.05
CA PRO A 297 12.34 18.93 0.23
C PRO A 297 11.85 19.98 1.24
N PHE A 298 11.53 19.55 2.45
CA PHE A 298 11.19 20.48 3.52
C PHE A 298 12.49 21.01 4.17
N THR A 299 12.50 22.28 4.55
CA THR A 299 13.68 22.95 5.13
C THR A 299 13.89 22.64 6.62
N ASP A 300 12.93 21.98 7.27
CA ASP A 300 12.92 21.82 8.73
C ASP A 300 12.79 20.34 9.15
N SER A 301 13.91 19.69 9.43
CA SER A 301 13.92 18.60 10.42
C SER A 301 15.34 18.39 10.99
N ALA A 302 15.42 18.47 12.33
CA ALA A 302 16.38 17.85 13.26
C ALA A 302 17.93 17.96 13.06
N GLN A 303 18.65 17.76 14.17
CA GLN A 303 20.10 17.83 14.37
C GLN A 303 20.93 16.71 13.68
N ILE A 304 20.45 16.14 12.57
CA ILE A 304 21.22 15.14 11.81
C ILE A 304 22.37 15.86 11.09
N PRO A 305 23.64 15.40 11.18
CA PRO A 305 24.74 15.95 10.41
C PRO A 305 24.41 15.99 8.92
N GLY A 306 24.75 17.09 8.25
CA GLY A 306 24.28 17.37 6.89
C GLY A 306 24.64 16.29 5.85
N GLU A 307 25.71 15.52 6.06
CA GLU A 307 26.15 14.48 5.13
C GLU A 307 25.24 13.23 5.10
N PHE A 308 24.57 12.92 6.22
CA PHE A 308 23.68 11.77 6.34
C PHE A 308 22.22 12.11 6.00
N LYS A 309 21.87 13.40 5.92
CA LYS A 309 20.53 13.86 5.53
C LYS A 309 20.27 13.63 4.06
N LYS A 310 19.04 13.21 3.75
CA LYS A 310 18.53 13.11 2.38
C LYS A 310 17.15 13.77 2.29
N PRO A 311 17.07 15.12 2.31
CA PRO A 311 15.79 15.86 2.36
C PRO A 311 14.84 15.54 1.20
N VAL A 312 15.42 15.22 0.06
CA VAL A 312 14.71 14.77 -1.15
C VAL A 312 14.02 13.41 -0.95
N LEU A 313 14.65 12.48 -0.21
CA LEU A 313 14.05 11.20 0.16
C LEU A 313 13.00 11.39 1.25
N ASP A 314 13.20 12.30 2.19
CA ASP A 314 12.21 12.62 3.23
C ASP A 314 10.89 13.12 2.61
N ALA A 315 10.98 14.01 1.61
CA ALA A 315 9.81 14.44 0.83
C ALA A 315 9.15 13.27 0.06
N HIS A 316 9.96 12.37 -0.51
CA HIS A 316 9.46 11.18 -1.21
C HIS A 316 8.77 10.18 -0.27
N VAL A 317 9.26 10.02 0.97
CA VAL A 317 8.59 9.24 2.03
C VAL A 317 7.21 9.81 2.31
N ARG A 318 7.11 11.13 2.54
CA ARG A 318 5.83 11.79 2.82
C ARG A 318 4.82 11.60 1.69
N ASN A 319 5.25 11.77 0.44
CA ASN A 319 4.36 11.54 -0.70
C ASN A 319 3.95 10.06 -0.83
N THR A 320 4.89 9.12 -0.66
CA THR A 320 4.60 7.70 -0.77
C THR A 320 3.64 7.22 0.33
N SER A 321 3.84 7.66 1.58
CA SER A 321 3.03 7.22 2.71
C SER A 321 1.60 7.77 2.68
N SER A 322 1.43 9.02 2.24
CA SER A 322 0.19 9.78 2.46
C SER A 322 -0.36 10.53 1.24
N GLY A 323 0.41 10.69 0.17
CA GLY A 323 0.08 11.65 -0.89
C GLY A 323 0.05 13.09 -0.37
N MET A 324 -0.51 14.01 -1.13
CA MET A 324 -0.71 15.39 -0.67
C MET A 324 -1.98 15.44 0.19
N ASN A 325 -1.82 15.45 1.51
CA ASN A 325 -2.91 15.51 2.50
C ASN A 325 -3.91 14.35 2.41
N GLY A 326 -3.47 13.15 2.04
CA GLY A 326 -4.36 11.98 1.90
C GLY A 326 -5.05 11.86 0.54
N LEU A 327 -4.89 12.84 -0.35
CA LEU A 327 -5.53 12.82 -1.67
C LEU A 327 -4.85 11.86 -2.64
N ASN A 328 -5.58 11.47 -3.68
CA ASN A 328 -5.15 10.58 -4.76
C ASN A 328 -4.68 9.20 -4.24
N ARG A 329 -5.32 8.69 -3.18
CA ARG A 329 -5.03 7.40 -2.54
C ARG A 329 -6.31 6.63 -2.22
N TRP A 330 -6.15 5.31 -2.07
CA TRP A 330 -7.16 4.41 -1.51
C TRP A 330 -6.51 3.54 -0.42
N PHE A 331 -6.52 4.00 0.83
CA PHE A 331 -5.73 3.44 1.94
C PHE A 331 -6.16 2.02 2.37
N ASP A 332 -7.35 1.60 1.93
CA ASP A 332 -7.84 0.26 2.14
C ASP A 332 -7.22 -0.78 1.19
N LYS A 333 -6.56 -0.35 0.10
CA LYS A 333 -6.02 -1.28 -0.89
C LYS A 333 -4.75 -1.94 -0.38
N SER A 334 -4.61 -3.25 -0.61
CA SER A 334 -3.41 -3.98 -0.20
C SER A 334 -2.13 -3.46 -0.84
N LEU A 335 -2.19 -3.02 -2.10
CA LEU A 335 -1.06 -2.53 -2.87
C LEU A 335 -1.49 -1.29 -3.66
N THR A 336 -0.87 -0.15 -3.37
CA THR A 336 -1.02 1.11 -4.11
C THR A 336 0.34 1.64 -4.50
N VAL A 337 0.62 1.71 -5.80
CA VAL A 337 1.87 2.24 -6.36
C VAL A 337 1.66 3.70 -6.72
N SER A 338 2.41 4.61 -6.12
CA SER A 338 2.40 6.03 -6.48
C SER A 338 3.55 6.33 -7.43
N VAL A 339 3.28 7.06 -8.52
CA VAL A 339 4.30 7.53 -9.48
C VAL A 339 4.23 9.05 -9.57
N GLU A 340 5.31 9.72 -9.19
CA GLU A 340 5.45 11.19 -9.19
C GLU A 340 5.79 11.72 -10.60
N SER A 341 5.64 13.03 -10.80
CA SER A 341 5.89 13.68 -12.09
C SER A 341 7.33 13.57 -12.58
N ASN A 342 8.31 13.39 -11.69
CA ASN A 342 9.72 13.13 -12.04
C ASN A 342 10.03 11.62 -12.26
N GLY A 343 9.00 10.77 -12.20
CA GLY A 343 9.10 9.32 -12.37
C GLY A 343 9.65 8.56 -11.16
N ARG A 344 9.83 9.20 -10.00
CA ARG A 344 9.96 8.47 -8.72
C ARG A 344 8.70 7.66 -8.48
N ALA A 345 8.91 6.49 -7.89
CA ALA A 345 7.81 5.63 -7.53
C ALA A 345 8.01 5.10 -6.11
N GLY A 346 6.90 4.86 -5.45
CA GLY A 346 6.84 4.19 -4.18
C GLY A 346 5.59 3.33 -4.12
N MET A 347 5.43 2.61 -3.02
CA MET A 347 4.24 1.82 -2.77
C MET A 347 3.83 1.97 -1.31
N ASN A 348 2.54 2.17 -1.06
CA ASN A 348 1.95 1.96 0.25
C ASN A 348 0.88 0.88 0.17
N GLY A 349 0.47 0.38 1.33
CA GLY A 349 -0.55 -0.66 1.34
C GLY A 349 -1.09 -1.02 2.71
N GLU A 350 -2.27 -1.63 2.68
CA GLU A 350 -2.92 -2.16 3.87
C GLU A 350 -2.10 -3.29 4.49
N HIS A 351 -1.90 -3.22 5.81
CA HIS A 351 -0.93 -4.08 6.50
C HIS A 351 -1.52 -5.42 6.93
N SER A 352 -2.82 -5.50 7.22
CA SER A 352 -3.40 -6.72 7.76
C SER A 352 -3.18 -7.99 6.91
N PRO A 353 -3.11 -7.98 5.56
CA PRO A 353 -3.00 -9.22 4.79
C PRO A 353 -1.61 -9.86 4.88
N CYS A 354 -0.57 -9.08 5.21
CA CYS A 354 0.80 -9.58 5.37
C CYS A 354 1.75 -8.57 6.03
N ASP A 355 2.84 -9.10 6.58
CA ASP A 355 3.99 -8.28 6.96
C ASP A 355 4.78 -7.78 5.75
N ALA A 356 5.50 -6.66 5.95
CA ALA A 356 6.20 -5.89 4.91
C ALA A 356 7.28 -6.68 4.13
N LEU A 357 7.69 -7.87 4.60
CA LEU A 357 8.62 -8.74 3.88
C LEU A 357 8.04 -9.23 2.54
N ILE A 358 6.76 -9.55 2.46
CA ILE A 358 6.17 -10.02 1.19
C ILE A 358 6.05 -8.86 0.19
N PRO A 359 5.52 -7.67 0.56
CA PRO A 359 5.60 -6.47 -0.26
C PRO A 359 7.01 -6.13 -0.72
N SER A 360 8.04 -6.25 0.14
CA SER A 360 9.42 -5.94 -0.26
C SER A 360 9.96 -6.94 -1.30
N ILE A 361 9.62 -8.23 -1.20
CA ILE A 361 9.96 -9.23 -2.22
C ILE A 361 9.28 -8.91 -3.57
N ILE A 362 8.02 -8.46 -3.54
CA ILE A 362 7.32 -8.01 -4.76
C ILE A 362 8.08 -6.83 -5.39
N VAL A 363 8.39 -5.80 -4.58
CA VAL A 363 9.08 -4.60 -5.05
C VAL A 363 10.45 -4.94 -5.61
N ASP A 364 11.25 -5.74 -4.90
CA ASP A 364 12.56 -6.21 -5.35
C ASP A 364 12.48 -6.82 -6.75
N TYR A 365 11.46 -7.65 -7.03
CA TYR A 365 11.25 -8.20 -8.37
C TYR A 365 10.80 -7.15 -9.38
N VAL A 366 9.87 -6.27 -8.99
CA VAL A 366 9.27 -5.29 -9.89
C VAL A 366 10.29 -4.27 -10.38
N VAL A 367 11.18 -3.81 -9.50
CA VAL A 367 12.19 -2.78 -9.80
C VAL A 367 13.54 -3.35 -10.25
N ALA A 368 13.68 -4.68 -10.30
CA ALA A 368 14.94 -5.35 -10.63
C ALA A 368 15.46 -5.03 -12.05
N GLU A 369 14.58 -4.71 -13.00
CA GLU A 369 15.02 -4.28 -14.32
C GLU A 369 14.46 -2.87 -14.60
N PRO A 370 15.31 -1.98 -15.15
CA PRO A 370 14.87 -0.65 -15.54
C PRO A 370 13.85 -0.73 -16.69
N ILE A 371 13.20 0.39 -17.00
CA ILE A 371 12.27 0.48 -18.13
C ILE A 371 12.98 0.02 -19.42
N ASP A 372 12.45 -1.00 -20.08
CA ASP A 372 12.89 -1.37 -21.43
C ASP A 372 12.33 -0.35 -22.45
N ILE A 373 13.15 0.65 -22.81
CA ILE A 373 12.77 1.70 -23.76
C ILE A 373 12.34 1.10 -25.10
N ALA A 374 12.93 -0.03 -25.53
CA ALA A 374 12.57 -0.67 -26.79
C ALA A 374 11.11 -1.14 -26.79
N ALA A 375 10.59 -1.54 -25.62
CA ALA A 375 9.19 -1.93 -25.46
C ALA A 375 8.19 -0.78 -25.72
N PHE A 376 8.65 0.48 -25.75
CA PHE A 376 7.85 1.68 -26.01
C PHE A 376 8.21 2.41 -27.32
N SER A 377 9.22 1.93 -28.05
CA SER A 377 9.86 2.65 -29.17
C SER A 377 9.12 2.59 -30.51
N GLU A 378 8.24 1.62 -30.69
CA GLU A 378 7.27 1.60 -31.77
C GLU A 378 5.99 2.24 -31.21
N GLY A 379 5.53 3.36 -31.78
CA GLY A 379 4.31 4.05 -31.33
C GLY A 379 3.12 3.10 -31.14
N PRO A 380 2.05 3.52 -30.41
CA PRO A 380 1.01 2.63 -29.91
C PRO A 380 0.51 1.69 -31.02
N GLN A 381 0.92 0.42 -30.95
CA GLN A 381 0.37 -0.61 -31.83
C GLN A 381 -1.08 -0.75 -31.41
N LYS A 382 -2.03 -0.33 -32.26
CA LYS A 382 -3.41 -0.78 -32.14
C LYS A 382 -3.36 -2.31 -32.24
N LEU A 383 -3.37 -2.98 -31.10
CA LEU A 383 -3.64 -4.42 -31.02
C LEU A 383 -5.08 -4.61 -31.49
N GLY A 384 -5.23 -4.77 -32.80
CA GLY A 384 -6.53 -4.94 -33.43
C GLY A 384 -7.27 -6.12 -32.83
N GLY A 385 -8.54 -5.91 -32.49
CA GLY A 385 -9.54 -6.98 -32.44
C GLY A 385 -9.49 -7.92 -31.24
N LEU A 386 -8.96 -7.52 -30.08
CA LEU A 386 -9.17 -8.29 -28.85
C LEU A 386 -10.63 -8.13 -28.40
N GLU A 387 -11.47 -9.11 -28.69
CA GLU A 387 -12.86 -9.15 -28.22
C GLU A 387 -12.92 -9.04 -26.69
N TYR A 388 -13.73 -8.06 -26.28
CA TYR A 388 -13.94 -7.63 -24.92
C TYR A 388 -15.06 -8.46 -24.26
N VAL A 389 -14.81 -8.96 -23.05
CA VAL A 389 -15.84 -9.66 -22.24
C VAL A 389 -15.84 -9.08 -20.83
N GLY A 390 -16.44 -7.89 -20.67
CA GLY A 390 -16.65 -7.24 -19.37
C GLY A 390 -17.73 -6.15 -19.45
N PRO A 391 -18.05 -5.45 -18.35
CA PRO A 391 -18.98 -4.32 -18.36
C PRO A 391 -18.23 -2.97 -18.41
N GLY A 392 -18.06 -2.40 -19.61
CA GLY A 392 -17.27 -1.19 -19.87
C GLY A 392 -16.94 -1.02 -21.36
N GLU A 393 -17.55 -0.03 -21.99
CA GLU A 393 -17.50 0.26 -23.42
C GLU A 393 -16.11 0.14 -24.08
N GLY A 394 -15.82 -0.99 -24.75
CA GLY A 394 -14.93 -1.13 -25.92
C GLY A 394 -13.45 -0.66 -25.89
N GLN A 395 -13.00 0.10 -24.90
CA GLN A 395 -11.72 0.82 -24.89
C GLN A 395 -10.71 0.27 -23.88
N GLY A 396 -11.05 -0.81 -23.15
CA GLY A 396 -10.16 -1.44 -22.18
C GLY A 396 -9.97 -0.64 -20.89
N TRP A 397 -10.65 0.49 -20.71
CA TRP A 397 -10.71 1.28 -19.48
C TRP A 397 -12.15 1.69 -19.15
N LYS A 398 -12.41 2.06 -17.89
CA LYS A 398 -13.72 2.52 -17.40
C LYS A 398 -13.55 3.59 -16.31
N HIS A 399 -14.24 4.72 -16.46
CA HIS A 399 -14.39 5.73 -15.42
C HIS A 399 -15.29 5.21 -14.29
N LEU A 400 -14.86 5.39 -13.04
CA LEU A 400 -15.64 5.05 -11.85
C LEU A 400 -16.26 6.33 -11.28
N ASP A 401 -17.51 6.58 -11.66
CA ASP A 401 -18.26 7.72 -11.16
C ASP A 401 -18.91 7.40 -9.81
N TRP A 402 -19.29 8.45 -9.09
CA TRP A 402 -19.87 8.39 -7.75
C TRP A 402 -21.13 9.23 -7.69
N GLU A 403 -22.17 8.77 -7.02
CA GLU A 403 -23.29 9.60 -6.60
C GLU A 403 -23.12 9.97 -5.13
N VAL A 404 -23.05 11.27 -4.85
CA VAL A 404 -22.86 11.83 -3.51
C VAL A 404 -24.01 12.77 -3.21
N ASP A 405 -24.46 12.76 -1.96
CA ASP A 405 -25.39 13.75 -1.43
C ASP A 405 -24.65 14.79 -0.58
N SER A 406 -25.37 15.77 -0.05
CA SER A 406 -24.79 16.82 0.80
C SER A 406 -24.15 16.29 2.08
N THR A 407 -24.59 15.12 2.55
CA THR A 407 -23.99 14.46 3.72
C THR A 407 -22.58 13.97 3.36
N ILE A 408 -22.43 13.21 2.29
CA ILE A 408 -21.12 12.72 1.85
C ILE A 408 -20.20 13.87 1.42
N GLU A 409 -20.71 14.91 0.75
CA GLU A 409 -19.92 16.10 0.43
C GLU A 409 -19.33 16.77 1.68
N GLY A 410 -20.13 16.88 2.74
CA GLY A 410 -19.68 17.36 4.04
C GLY A 410 -18.60 16.47 4.66
N GLU A 411 -18.81 15.16 4.62
CA GLU A 411 -17.87 14.16 5.15
C GLU A 411 -16.54 14.13 4.39
N ILE A 412 -16.55 14.27 3.05
CA ILE A 412 -15.34 14.39 2.23
C ILE A 412 -14.49 15.55 2.70
N LYS A 413 -15.09 16.73 2.91
CA LYS A 413 -14.38 17.92 3.39
C LYS A 413 -13.80 17.73 4.79
N GLN A 414 -14.54 17.07 5.68
CA GLN A 414 -14.07 16.82 7.03
C GLN A 414 -12.94 15.78 7.07
N ALA A 415 -13.05 14.70 6.30
CA ALA A 415 -12.02 13.67 6.17
C ALA A 415 -10.73 14.27 5.59
N GLU A 416 -10.80 15.14 4.59
CA GLU A 416 -9.63 15.88 4.07
C GLU A 416 -8.96 16.72 5.17
N GLY A 417 -9.74 17.41 6.00
CA GLY A 417 -9.22 18.16 7.15
C GLY A 417 -8.54 17.27 8.20
N ARG A 418 -9.11 16.12 8.53
CA ARG A 418 -8.53 15.14 9.47
C ARG A 418 -7.26 14.50 8.91
N ALA A 419 -7.28 14.08 7.65
CA ALA A 419 -6.12 13.53 6.95
C ALA A 419 -4.95 14.52 6.93
N LYS A 420 -5.23 15.77 6.58
CA LYS A 420 -4.24 16.85 6.64
C LYS A 420 -3.62 16.99 8.03
N ALA A 421 -4.43 17.01 9.09
CA ALA A 421 -3.91 17.13 10.46
C ALA A 421 -3.00 15.95 10.84
N ILE A 422 -3.36 14.72 10.44
CA ILE A 422 -2.52 13.52 10.67
C ILE A 422 -1.20 13.62 9.90
N VAL A 423 -1.23 14.10 8.65
CA VAL A 423 -0.03 14.29 7.83
C VAL A 423 0.88 15.38 8.40
N GLU A 424 0.32 16.49 8.86
CA GLU A 424 1.08 17.60 9.48
C GLU A 424 1.72 17.22 10.82
N ASP A 425 1.09 16.32 11.59
CA ASP A 425 1.60 15.80 12.87
C ASP A 425 2.56 14.60 12.70
N SER A 426 2.85 14.20 11.47
CA SER A 426 3.77 13.09 11.18
C SER A 426 5.08 13.58 10.58
N ASP A 427 6.19 13.22 11.22
CA ASP A 427 7.54 13.43 10.65
C ASP A 427 8.18 12.10 10.25
N ALA A 428 8.92 12.15 9.14
CA ALA A 428 9.70 11.03 8.65
C ALA A 428 11.00 11.56 8.05
N SER A 429 12.12 11.07 8.56
CA SER A 429 13.45 11.39 8.02
C SER A 429 14.30 10.13 7.89
N GLN A 430 15.13 10.11 6.85
CA GLN A 430 16.05 9.02 6.55
C GLN A 430 17.48 9.38 6.96
N LEU A 431 18.07 8.57 7.83
CA LEU A 431 19.50 8.62 8.16
C LEU A 431 20.26 7.68 7.21
N TRP A 432 20.97 8.24 6.23
CA TRP A 432 21.79 7.45 5.32
C TRP A 432 23.18 7.20 5.89
N PHE A 433 23.28 6.26 6.83
CA PHE A 433 24.54 5.95 7.50
C PHE A 433 25.54 5.25 6.56
N SER A 434 26.69 5.87 6.33
CA SER A 434 27.68 5.41 5.34
C SER A 434 29.03 4.99 5.93
N GLU A 435 29.24 5.07 7.25
CA GLU A 435 30.55 4.82 7.85
C GLU A 435 30.91 3.33 7.91
N TYR A 436 29.93 2.47 8.20
CA TYR A 436 30.08 1.02 8.21
C TYR A 436 28.73 0.33 8.03
N ALA A 437 28.77 -0.98 7.77
CA ALA A 437 27.58 -1.82 7.61
C ALA A 437 27.81 -3.21 8.21
N ALA A 438 26.88 -4.13 7.95
CA ALA A 438 26.92 -5.49 8.49
C ALA A 438 28.23 -6.24 8.21
N ASP A 439 28.93 -5.95 7.12
CA ASP A 439 30.20 -6.62 6.79
C ASP A 439 31.35 -6.23 7.69
N TRP A 440 31.34 -5.03 8.26
CA TRP A 440 32.30 -4.62 9.27
C TRP A 440 31.95 -5.23 10.64
N ILE A 441 30.67 -5.13 11.04
CA ILE A 441 30.17 -5.66 12.32
C ILE A 441 30.41 -7.18 12.44
N LYS A 442 30.29 -7.94 11.36
CA LYS A 442 30.56 -9.39 11.37
C LYS A 442 32.05 -9.74 11.50
N LYS A 443 32.95 -8.80 11.23
CA LYS A 443 34.41 -9.01 11.23
C LYS A 443 35.05 -8.58 12.56
N THR A 444 34.39 -7.73 13.32
CA THR A 444 34.76 -7.28 14.66
C THR A 444 34.04 -8.09 15.71
#